data_AF-A0A355DAF9-F1
#
_entry.id   AF-A0A355DAF9-F1
#
_cell.length_a   1.000
_cell.length_b   1.000
_cell.length_c   1.000
_cell.angle_alpha   90.00
_cell.angle_beta   90.00
_cell.angle_gamma   90.00
#
_symmetry.space_group_name_H-M   'P 1'
#
loop_
_entity.id
_entity.type
_entity.pdbx_description
1 polymer ?
#
loop_
_entity_poly.entity_id
_entity_poly.type
_entity_poly.pdbx_seq_one_letter_code
_entity_poly.pdbx_strand_id
1 'polypeptide(L)'
;QRLYFLFRKPETIYNREAIELYNKNRFSVTEEVVYNEDDFKADVHNKKGRIDLVIFLNGIPIITFELKNNISGQSVKNAKIQYMNDRSSREKLFTFNERCIVHFAMDTEEVYMTTKLNKQNTVFLPFNKGNQGGKGNPYVEGKLKVHYMWEDILTKDTLLYLIDKFVYLQVKEEKDEKPKKNIIFPRYHQIDVVRSLLQNVYNNKTKFNYLIQHSAGSGKTNSIAWLSHRLMSIHDEDNKNIFDVVIVMTDRKVVDKQLRDAVLGLPYKAGSIKIMDRDSDQLAHGLMDGTKILVTTIQKFRYILDKINVIKDKNVAIIIDEAHSSTSRRNMEAVTKALSTDE
;
A
#
# COMPACT_ATOMS: atom_id res chain seq x y z
N GLN A 1 -18.64 12.35 23.42
CA GLN A 1 -18.23 10.97 23.11
C GLN A 1 -17.16 11.01 22.03
N ARG A 2 -16.05 10.27 22.18
CA ARG A 2 -15.08 10.06 21.09
C ARG A 2 -15.50 8.81 20.33
N LEU A 3 -15.71 8.94 19.01
CA LEU A 3 -15.95 7.81 18.12
C LEU A 3 -14.60 7.28 17.63
N TYR A 4 -14.31 6.01 17.89
CA TYR A 4 -13.12 5.34 17.40
C TYR A 4 -13.48 4.55 16.14
N PHE A 5 -13.00 5.03 14.99
CA PHE A 5 -13.27 4.39 13.70
C PHE A 5 -12.60 3.01 13.60
N LEU A 6 -11.37 2.89 14.10
CA LEU A 6 -10.52 1.72 13.93
C LEU A 6 -9.58 1.60 15.15
N PHE A 7 -9.51 0.41 15.75
CA PHE A 7 -8.44 0.03 16.64
C PHE A 7 -7.36 -0.73 15.87
N ARG A 8 -6.11 -0.27 15.95
CA ARG A 8 -4.99 -0.83 15.16
C ARG A 8 -4.42 -2.07 15.83
N LYS A 9 -3.88 -2.98 15.03
CA LYS A 9 -3.11 -4.10 15.56
C LYS A 9 -1.83 -3.55 16.21
N PRO A 10 -1.56 -3.82 17.49
CA PRO A 10 -0.31 -3.40 18.11
C PRO A 10 0.86 -4.14 17.44
N GLU A 11 2.03 -3.48 17.37
CA GLU A 11 3.23 -4.10 16.78
C GLU A 11 3.82 -5.20 17.69
N THR A 12 3.50 -5.17 18.99
CA THR A 12 3.95 -6.17 19.97
C THR A 12 2.78 -6.71 20.79
N ILE A 13 2.97 -7.87 21.41
CA ILE A 13 1.92 -8.55 22.20
C ILE A 13 1.80 -8.04 23.64
N TYR A 14 2.70 -7.14 24.08
CA TYR A 14 2.75 -6.67 25.46
C TYR A 14 1.54 -5.79 25.85
N ASN A 15 0.97 -5.07 24.90
CA ASN A 15 -0.18 -4.21 25.16
C ASN A 15 -1.49 -4.99 25.02
N ARG A 16 -1.86 -5.72 26.08
CA ARG A 16 -3.10 -6.53 26.13
C ARG A 16 -4.35 -5.72 25.84
N GLU A 17 -4.44 -4.50 26.39
CA GLU A 17 -5.60 -3.62 26.16
C GLU A 17 -5.75 -3.27 24.67
N ALA A 18 -4.64 -2.95 23.98
CA ALA A 18 -4.67 -2.68 22.54
C ALA A 18 -5.10 -3.90 21.72
N ILE A 19 -4.72 -5.12 22.13
CA ILE A 19 -5.17 -6.36 21.50
C ILE A 19 -6.68 -6.56 21.69
N GLU A 20 -7.18 -6.35 22.91
CA GLU A 20 -8.62 -6.44 23.19
C GLU A 20 -9.42 -5.43 22.36
N LEU A 21 -8.95 -4.19 22.26
CA LEU A 21 -9.55 -3.15 21.44
C LEU A 21 -9.50 -3.50 19.94
N TYR A 22 -8.38 -4.02 19.44
CA TYR A 22 -8.25 -4.51 18.07
C TYR A 22 -9.29 -5.60 17.76
N ASN A 23 -9.49 -6.54 18.69
CA ASN A 23 -10.46 -7.61 18.55
C ASN A 23 -11.91 -7.10 18.55
N LYS A 24 -12.18 -5.95 19.19
CA LYS A 24 -13.50 -5.28 19.21
C LYS A 24 -13.90 -4.60 17.90
N ASN A 25 -13.00 -4.44 16.92
CA ASN A 25 -13.40 -3.97 15.59
C ASN A 25 -14.45 -4.91 14.98
N ARG A 26 -15.57 -4.37 14.49
CA ARG A 26 -16.67 -5.14 13.90
C ARG A 26 -16.73 -4.88 12.41
N PHE A 27 -16.70 -5.95 11.63
CA PHE A 27 -17.05 -5.90 10.21
C PHE A 27 -18.48 -6.40 10.04
N SER A 28 -19.23 -5.73 9.18
CA SER A 28 -20.52 -6.23 8.70
C SER A 28 -20.59 -6.07 7.19
N VAL A 29 -21.37 -6.93 6.56
CA VAL A 29 -21.58 -6.93 5.11
C VAL A 29 -23.07 -6.83 4.88
N THR A 30 -23.47 -5.99 3.94
CA THR A 30 -24.86 -5.87 3.52
C THR A 30 -24.92 -6.00 2.00
N GLU A 31 -25.81 -6.87 1.54
CA GLU A 31 -26.11 -7.06 0.12
C GLU A 31 -27.19 -6.08 -0.33
N GLU A 32 -27.17 -5.74 -1.62
CA GLU A 32 -28.22 -4.99 -2.30
C GLU A 32 -28.61 -3.69 -1.57
N VAL A 33 -27.59 -2.95 -1.12
CA VAL A 33 -27.76 -1.72 -0.32
C VAL A 33 -28.42 -0.65 -1.18
N VAL A 34 -29.62 -0.23 -0.78
CA VAL A 34 -30.30 0.93 -1.33
C VAL A 34 -29.71 2.18 -0.70
N TYR A 35 -29.05 3.02 -1.50
CA TYR A 35 -28.36 4.24 -1.02
C TYR A 35 -29.00 5.52 -1.57
N ASN A 36 -29.95 5.41 -2.51
CA ASN A 36 -30.75 6.51 -3.04
C ASN A 36 -32.20 6.04 -3.18
N GLU A 37 -33.07 6.49 -2.28
CA GLU A 37 -34.49 6.09 -2.27
C GLU A 37 -35.29 6.68 -3.43
N ASP A 38 -34.95 7.88 -3.90
CA ASP A 38 -35.70 8.56 -4.96
C ASP A 38 -35.51 7.82 -6.29
N ASP A 39 -34.27 7.41 -6.59
CA ASP A 39 -33.96 6.59 -7.77
C ASP A 39 -34.53 5.17 -7.64
N PHE A 40 -34.65 4.62 -6.43
CA PHE A 40 -35.23 3.30 -6.18
C PHE A 40 -36.76 3.28 -6.32
N LYS A 41 -37.44 4.35 -5.87
CA LYS A 41 -38.90 4.48 -5.96
C LYS A 41 -39.38 4.83 -7.38
N ALA A 42 -38.57 5.55 -8.15
CA ALA A 42 -38.92 5.99 -9.51
C ALA A 42 -39.06 4.81 -10.50
N ASP A 43 -38.33 3.72 -10.28
CA ASP A 43 -38.48 2.49 -11.06
C ASP A 43 -37.93 1.31 -10.24
N VAL A 44 -38.83 0.46 -9.74
CA VAL A 44 -38.51 -0.73 -8.93
C VAL A 44 -37.65 -1.73 -9.72
N HIS A 45 -37.63 -1.64 -11.06
CA HIS A 45 -36.77 -2.44 -11.92
C HIS A 45 -35.40 -1.77 -12.21
N ASN A 46 -35.22 -0.49 -11.86
CA ASN A 46 -34.00 0.26 -12.09
C ASN A 46 -33.05 0.17 -10.90
N LYS A 47 -32.01 -0.65 -11.04
CA LYS A 47 -30.96 -0.90 -10.03
C LYS A 47 -30.01 0.31 -9.82
N LYS A 48 -30.39 1.52 -10.23
CA LYS A 48 -29.54 2.71 -10.16
C LYS A 48 -29.30 3.20 -8.73
N GLY A 49 -30.24 3.01 -7.81
CA GLY A 49 -30.09 3.37 -6.40
C GLY A 49 -29.54 2.27 -5.49
N ARG A 50 -29.06 1.15 -6.06
CA ARG A 50 -28.72 -0.08 -5.33
C ARG A 50 -27.34 -0.60 -5.70
N ILE A 51 -26.52 -0.92 -4.72
CA ILE A 51 -25.16 -1.46 -4.88
C ILE A 51 -25.12 -2.91 -4.39
N ASP A 52 -24.43 -3.80 -5.12
CA ASP A 52 -24.54 -5.25 -4.90
C ASP A 52 -24.06 -5.66 -3.50
N LEU A 53 -22.93 -5.11 -3.03
CA LEU A 53 -22.39 -5.42 -1.70
C LEU A 53 -21.62 -4.24 -1.10
N VAL A 54 -21.81 -4.00 0.19
CA VAL A 54 -21.07 -2.98 0.96
C VAL A 54 -20.49 -3.61 2.21
N ILE A 55 -19.20 -3.36 2.45
CA ILE A 55 -18.51 -3.74 3.68
C ILE A 55 -18.42 -2.52 4.59
N PHE A 56 -18.75 -2.74 5.85
CA PHE A 56 -18.71 -1.73 6.90
C PHE A 56 -17.68 -2.10 7.96
N LEU A 57 -17.01 -1.08 8.49
CA LEU A 57 -16.17 -1.18 9.69
C LEU A 57 -16.80 -0.33 10.78
N ASN A 58 -17.17 -0.96 11.89
CA ASN A 58 -17.83 -0.31 13.04
C ASN A 58 -19.06 0.52 12.63
N GLY A 59 -19.82 0.03 11.64
CA GLY A 59 -21.02 0.68 11.10
C GLY A 59 -20.78 1.74 10.03
N ILE A 60 -19.53 2.03 9.67
CA ILE A 60 -19.18 3.00 8.63
C ILE A 60 -18.83 2.26 7.33
N PRO A 61 -19.44 2.61 6.19
CA PRO A 61 -19.15 1.97 4.91
C PRO A 61 -17.73 2.30 4.46
N ILE A 62 -16.97 1.28 4.08
CA ILE A 62 -15.56 1.41 3.68
C ILE A 62 -15.30 0.88 2.27
N ILE A 63 -16.04 -0.13 1.81
CA ILE A 63 -15.80 -0.78 0.52
C ILE A 63 -17.14 -1.07 -0.14
N THR A 64 -17.23 -0.83 -1.44
CA THR A 64 -18.39 -1.25 -2.25
C THR A 64 -17.97 -2.22 -3.34
N PHE A 65 -18.91 -3.07 -3.76
CA PHE A 65 -18.73 -4.01 -4.84
C PHE A 65 -19.85 -3.91 -5.87
N GLU A 66 -19.47 -4.02 -7.14
CA GLU A 66 -20.34 -4.42 -8.25
C GLU A 66 -19.89 -5.79 -8.71
N LEU A 67 -20.78 -6.77 -8.59
CA LEU A 67 -20.53 -8.18 -8.84
C LEU A 67 -21.21 -8.61 -10.14
N LYS A 68 -20.53 -9.44 -10.93
CA LYS A 68 -21.08 -10.01 -12.17
C LYS A 68 -20.76 -11.50 -12.25
N ASN A 69 -21.57 -12.23 -13.00
CA ASN A 69 -21.38 -13.66 -13.23
C ASN A 69 -21.14 -13.91 -14.71
N ASN A 70 -19.99 -14.53 -15.03
CA ASN A 70 -19.61 -14.85 -16.40
C ASN A 70 -20.58 -15.86 -17.04
N ILE A 71 -21.21 -16.74 -16.24
CA ILE A 71 -22.22 -17.71 -16.72
C ILE A 71 -23.44 -16.99 -17.29
N SER A 72 -23.83 -15.85 -16.71
CA SER A 72 -24.95 -15.05 -17.22
C SER A 72 -24.55 -14.09 -18.35
N GLY A 73 -23.37 -14.28 -18.96
CA GLY A 73 -22.85 -13.42 -20.04
C GLY A 73 -22.39 -12.03 -19.59
N GLN A 74 -22.32 -11.78 -18.28
CA GLN A 74 -21.84 -10.51 -17.73
C GLN A 74 -20.41 -10.65 -17.22
N SER A 75 -19.62 -9.60 -17.39
CA SER A 75 -18.21 -9.58 -17.02
C SER A 75 -17.88 -8.37 -16.16
N VAL A 76 -16.64 -8.32 -15.68
CA VAL A 76 -16.11 -7.15 -14.95
C VAL A 76 -16.22 -5.85 -15.76
N LYS A 77 -16.25 -5.92 -17.10
CA LYS A 77 -16.52 -4.75 -17.95
C LYS A 77 -17.91 -4.17 -17.69
N ASN A 78 -18.92 -5.02 -17.50
CA ASN A 78 -20.28 -4.59 -17.18
C ASN A 78 -20.31 -3.92 -15.79
N ALA A 79 -19.63 -4.49 -14.79
CA ALA A 79 -19.49 -3.87 -13.47
C ALA A 79 -18.84 -2.47 -13.54
N LYS A 80 -17.75 -2.33 -14.31
CA LYS A 80 -17.10 -1.03 -14.52
C LYS A 80 -18.05 -0.03 -15.19
N ILE A 81 -18.77 -0.44 -16.23
CA ILE A 81 -19.74 0.42 -16.93
C ILE A 81 -20.84 0.87 -15.96
N GLN A 82 -21.36 -0.02 -15.11
CA GLN A 82 -22.36 0.31 -14.11
C GLN A 82 -21.84 1.36 -13.11
N TYR A 83 -20.62 1.20 -12.59
CA TYR A 83 -19.98 2.25 -11.79
C TYR A 83 -19.86 3.59 -12.52
N MET A 84 -19.53 3.59 -13.81
CA MET A 84 -19.30 4.82 -14.58
C MET A 84 -20.60 5.53 -14.98
N ASN A 85 -21.67 4.77 -15.22
CA ASN A 85 -22.93 5.29 -15.74
C ASN A 85 -23.94 5.61 -14.63
N ASP A 86 -24.00 4.76 -13.62
CA ASP A 86 -25.12 4.71 -12.68
C ASP A 86 -24.76 5.20 -11.28
N ARG A 87 -23.46 5.28 -10.95
CA ARG A 87 -22.99 5.71 -9.62
C ARG A 87 -22.41 7.12 -9.69
N SER A 88 -22.90 8.01 -8.82
CA SER A 88 -22.53 9.42 -8.82
C SER A 88 -21.67 9.77 -7.62
N SER A 89 -20.57 10.47 -7.84
CA SER A 89 -19.71 10.98 -6.75
C SER A 89 -20.39 12.02 -5.84
N ARG A 90 -21.59 12.50 -6.23
CA ARG A 90 -22.44 13.37 -5.40
C ARG A 90 -23.26 12.59 -4.37
N GLU A 91 -23.41 11.29 -4.55
CA GLU A 91 -24.10 10.43 -3.59
C GLU A 91 -23.14 10.12 -2.44
N LYS A 92 -23.64 10.22 -1.20
CA LYS A 92 -22.81 10.16 0.02
C LYS A 92 -21.93 8.92 0.06
N LEU A 93 -22.45 7.76 -0.37
CA LEU A 93 -21.72 6.49 -0.35
C LEU A 93 -20.46 6.51 -1.22
N PHE A 94 -20.47 7.28 -2.32
CA PHE A 94 -19.39 7.35 -3.31
C PHE A 94 -18.62 8.67 -3.27
N THR A 95 -18.91 9.54 -2.29
CA THR A 95 -18.19 10.81 -2.15
C THR A 95 -16.73 10.53 -1.80
N PHE A 96 -15.85 11.01 -2.67
CA PHE A 96 -14.42 10.78 -2.57
C PHE A 96 -13.85 11.30 -1.25
N ASN A 97 -13.08 10.45 -0.55
CA ASN A 97 -12.41 10.79 0.71
C ASN A 97 -13.37 11.18 1.85
N GLU A 98 -14.59 10.64 1.84
CA GLU A 98 -15.58 10.86 2.92
C GLU A 98 -16.23 9.59 3.46
N ARG A 99 -16.39 8.56 2.64
CA ARG A 99 -17.02 7.28 3.04
C ARG A 99 -16.13 6.11 2.62
N CYS A 100 -16.38 5.56 1.43
CA CYS A 100 -15.66 4.38 0.96
C CYS A 100 -14.24 4.76 0.49
N ILE A 101 -13.29 3.88 0.79
CA ILE A 101 -11.88 4.04 0.41
C ILE A 101 -11.55 3.36 -0.92
N VAL A 102 -12.37 2.39 -1.35
CA VAL A 102 -12.21 1.67 -2.61
C VAL A 102 -13.55 1.07 -3.08
N HIS A 103 -13.70 0.98 -4.40
CA HIS A 103 -14.84 0.39 -5.10
C HIS A 103 -14.32 -0.73 -6.01
N PHE A 104 -14.81 -1.95 -5.82
CA PHE A 104 -14.40 -3.13 -6.59
C PHE A 104 -15.43 -3.50 -7.64
N ALA A 105 -15.01 -3.56 -8.89
CA ALA A 105 -15.73 -4.23 -9.98
C ALA A 105 -15.17 -5.64 -10.10
N MET A 106 -16.00 -6.66 -9.97
CA MET A 106 -15.55 -8.05 -9.93
C MET A 106 -16.50 -8.98 -10.67
N ASP A 107 -15.93 -9.93 -11.41
CA ASP A 107 -16.64 -11.12 -11.87
C ASP A 107 -16.01 -12.40 -11.31
N THR A 108 -16.32 -13.56 -11.88
CA THR A 108 -15.76 -14.84 -11.39
C THR A 108 -14.29 -15.06 -11.79
N GLU A 109 -13.76 -14.22 -12.66
CA GLU A 109 -12.43 -14.35 -13.27
C GLU A 109 -11.45 -13.23 -12.91
N GLU A 110 -11.90 -11.98 -12.89
CA GLU A 110 -11.08 -10.79 -12.74
C GLU A 110 -11.65 -9.78 -11.73
N VAL A 111 -10.74 -9.03 -11.11
CA VAL A 111 -11.04 -7.97 -10.14
C VAL A 111 -10.36 -6.69 -10.59
N TYR A 112 -11.14 -5.61 -10.59
CA TYR A 112 -10.68 -4.25 -10.83
C TYR A 112 -11.15 -3.34 -9.71
N MET A 113 -10.38 -2.29 -9.43
CA MET A 113 -10.69 -1.37 -8.34
C MET A 113 -10.45 0.07 -8.72
N THR A 114 -11.18 0.97 -8.06
CA THR A 114 -10.96 2.41 -8.14
C THR A 114 -11.21 3.06 -6.78
N THR A 115 -10.47 4.11 -6.47
CA THR A 115 -10.62 4.87 -5.22
C THR A 115 -11.44 6.15 -5.41
N LYS A 116 -11.81 6.48 -6.65
CA LYS A 116 -12.58 7.68 -6.99
C LYS A 116 -13.42 7.46 -8.24
N LEU A 117 -14.73 7.59 -8.10
CA LEU A 117 -15.65 7.64 -9.23
C LEU A 117 -15.65 9.03 -9.87
N ASN A 118 -15.56 9.05 -11.20
CA ASN A 118 -15.59 10.26 -12.03
C ASN A 118 -16.33 10.01 -13.34
N LYS A 119 -17.50 9.34 -13.26
CA LYS A 119 -18.30 8.93 -14.43
C LYS A 119 -17.44 8.18 -15.46
N GLN A 120 -17.53 8.52 -16.75
CA GLN A 120 -16.73 7.93 -17.83
C GLN A 120 -15.22 8.10 -17.66
N ASN A 121 -14.78 9.10 -16.89
CA ASN A 121 -13.37 9.35 -16.63
C ASN A 121 -12.84 8.53 -15.43
N THR A 122 -13.63 7.60 -14.91
CA THR A 122 -13.21 6.71 -13.82
C THR A 122 -12.11 5.78 -14.32
N VAL A 123 -10.97 5.81 -13.65
CA VAL A 123 -9.86 4.91 -13.94
C VAL A 123 -9.95 3.72 -12.99
N PHE A 124 -9.99 2.51 -13.57
CA PHE A 124 -9.96 1.25 -12.84
C PHE A 124 -8.60 0.58 -12.99
N LEU A 125 -7.99 0.23 -11.87
CA LEU A 125 -6.75 -0.51 -11.80
C LEU A 125 -7.03 -2.00 -11.62
N PRO A 126 -6.26 -2.90 -12.25
CA PRO A 126 -6.38 -4.32 -11.99
C PRO A 126 -5.96 -4.62 -10.54
N PHE A 127 -6.71 -5.50 -9.89
CA PHE A 127 -6.40 -6.04 -8.56
C PHE A 127 -6.17 -7.56 -8.62
N ASN A 128 -5.69 -8.06 -9.76
CA ASN A 128 -5.46 -9.47 -10.04
C ASN A 128 -4.07 -9.95 -9.58
N LYS A 129 -3.93 -11.25 -9.31
CA LYS A 129 -2.67 -11.93 -8.94
C LYS A 129 -1.62 -11.93 -10.05
N GLY A 130 -2.05 -11.80 -11.29
CA GLY A 130 -1.23 -12.14 -12.46
C GLY A 130 -1.26 -13.65 -12.72
N ASN A 131 -0.90 -14.05 -13.94
CA ASN A 131 -0.88 -15.45 -14.33
C ASN A 131 0.35 -15.72 -15.21
N GLN A 132 1.37 -16.37 -14.65
CA GLN A 132 2.62 -16.73 -15.35
C GLN A 132 3.27 -15.53 -16.08
N GLY A 133 3.37 -14.38 -15.39
CA GLY A 133 3.90 -13.13 -15.96
C GLY A 133 2.89 -12.32 -16.79
N GLY A 134 1.69 -12.86 -17.02
CA GLY A 134 0.59 -12.20 -17.72
C GLY A 134 -0.51 -11.63 -16.80
N LYS A 135 -1.55 -11.10 -17.44
CA LYS A 135 -2.76 -10.58 -16.77
C LYS A 135 -3.67 -11.69 -16.23
N GLY A 136 -4.65 -11.30 -15.42
CA GLY A 136 -5.66 -12.21 -14.88
C GLY A 136 -5.19 -12.95 -13.64
N ASN A 137 -5.84 -14.06 -13.32
CA ASN A 137 -5.58 -14.85 -12.12
C ASN A 137 -5.31 -16.32 -12.51
N PRO A 138 -4.45 -17.03 -11.77
CA PRO A 138 -4.15 -18.43 -12.06
C PRO A 138 -5.37 -19.31 -11.77
N TYR A 139 -5.51 -20.40 -12.53
CA TYR A 139 -6.52 -21.42 -12.25
C TYR A 139 -6.15 -22.19 -10.99
N VAL A 140 -7.15 -22.48 -10.16
CA VAL A 140 -7.03 -23.36 -9.01
C VAL A 140 -8.24 -24.29 -9.03
N GLU A 141 -7.97 -25.60 -8.99
CA GLU A 141 -9.02 -26.61 -9.06
C GLU A 141 -10.04 -26.43 -7.93
N GLY A 142 -11.33 -26.53 -8.28
CA GLY A 142 -12.44 -26.36 -7.36
C GLY A 142 -12.70 -24.93 -6.87
N LYS A 143 -11.97 -23.92 -7.37
CA LYS A 143 -12.10 -22.53 -6.94
C LYS A 143 -12.36 -21.57 -8.09
N LEU A 144 -13.06 -20.47 -7.79
CA LEU A 144 -13.12 -19.32 -8.68
C LEU A 144 -11.70 -18.72 -8.82
N LYS A 145 -11.40 -18.17 -9.98
CA LYS A 145 -10.12 -17.47 -10.22
C LYS A 145 -9.92 -16.27 -9.28
N VAL A 146 -11.02 -15.71 -8.77
CA VAL A 146 -11.03 -14.61 -7.79
C VAL A 146 -11.08 -15.07 -6.31
N HIS A 147 -10.89 -16.36 -6.00
CA HIS A 147 -11.02 -16.89 -4.62
C HIS A 147 -10.18 -16.15 -3.58
N TYR A 148 -9.00 -15.63 -3.96
CA TYR A 148 -8.11 -14.87 -3.07
C TYR A 148 -8.78 -13.60 -2.50
N MET A 149 -9.76 -13.04 -3.19
CA MET A 149 -10.54 -11.93 -2.64
C MET A 149 -11.25 -12.37 -1.36
N TRP A 150 -11.91 -13.51 -1.40
CA TRP A 150 -12.71 -14.03 -0.28
C TRP A 150 -11.84 -14.64 0.82
N GLU A 151 -10.82 -15.41 0.44
CA GLU A 151 -10.03 -16.22 1.37
C GLU A 151 -8.86 -15.47 2.01
N ASP A 152 -8.39 -14.38 1.42
CA ASP A 152 -7.26 -13.59 1.94
C ASP A 152 -7.63 -12.12 2.12
N ILE A 153 -7.98 -11.42 1.03
CA ILE A 153 -8.11 -9.96 1.05
C ILE A 153 -9.26 -9.47 1.93
N LEU A 154 -10.41 -10.12 1.87
CA LEU A 154 -11.63 -9.75 2.61
C LEU A 154 -11.70 -10.36 4.02
N THR A 155 -10.63 -11.00 4.49
CA THR A 155 -10.54 -11.39 5.90
C THR A 155 -10.39 -10.16 6.79
N LYS A 156 -10.92 -10.23 8.01
CA LYS A 156 -10.87 -9.12 8.99
C LYS A 156 -9.45 -8.60 9.19
N ASP A 157 -8.50 -9.49 9.42
CA ASP A 157 -7.12 -9.12 9.68
C ASP A 157 -6.45 -8.46 8.47
N THR A 158 -6.67 -9.00 7.25
CA THR A 158 -6.10 -8.40 6.05
C THR A 158 -6.72 -7.03 5.76
N LEU A 159 -8.04 -6.86 5.88
CA LEU A 159 -8.67 -5.55 5.69
C LEU A 159 -8.15 -4.50 6.69
N LEU A 160 -8.07 -4.84 7.98
CA LEU A 160 -7.52 -3.95 9.00
C LEU A 160 -6.06 -3.61 8.71
N TYR A 161 -5.27 -4.61 8.28
CA TYR A 161 -3.88 -4.42 7.90
C TYR A 161 -3.73 -3.50 6.69
N LEU A 162 -4.54 -3.67 5.64
CA LEU A 162 -4.51 -2.80 4.45
C LEU A 162 -4.90 -1.36 4.81
N ILE A 163 -5.99 -1.17 5.56
CA ILE A 163 -6.45 0.16 5.99
C ILE A 163 -5.39 0.87 6.83
N ASP A 164 -4.75 0.16 7.77
CA ASP A 164 -3.76 0.76 8.67
C ASP A 164 -2.40 1.00 8.01
N LYS A 165 -1.92 0.04 7.20
CA LYS A 165 -0.52 0.02 6.74
C LYS A 165 -0.32 0.40 5.28
N PHE A 166 -1.34 0.28 4.44
CA PHE A 166 -1.20 0.52 3.00
C PHE A 166 -1.96 1.74 2.50
N VAL A 167 -3.16 1.99 3.03
CA VAL A 167 -4.02 3.07 2.52
C VAL A 167 -3.58 4.41 3.08
N TYR A 168 -3.29 5.37 2.20
CA TYR A 168 -2.98 6.75 2.59
C TYR A 168 -3.53 7.77 1.60
N LEU A 169 -3.71 9.00 2.09
CA LEU A 169 -4.14 10.13 1.28
C LEU A 169 -2.91 10.89 0.77
N GLN A 170 -2.65 10.80 -0.52
CA GLN A 170 -1.66 11.63 -1.19
C GLN A 170 -2.27 13.02 -1.44
N VAL A 171 -1.60 14.06 -0.95
CA VAL A 171 -1.97 15.46 -1.17
C VAL A 171 -0.87 16.10 -2.02
N LYS A 172 -1.23 16.58 -3.21
CA LYS A 172 -0.33 17.34 -4.08
C LYS A 172 -0.73 18.80 -4.04
N GLU A 173 0.19 19.64 -3.60
CA GLU A 173 0.04 21.09 -3.71
C GLU A 173 0.19 21.50 -5.17
N GLU A 174 -0.76 22.30 -5.65
CA GLU A 174 -0.74 22.93 -6.96
C GLU A 174 -0.68 24.45 -6.71
N LYS A 175 0.14 25.17 -7.48
CA LYS A 175 0.24 26.62 -7.34
C LYS A 175 -1.09 27.24 -7.76
N ASP A 176 -1.63 28.12 -6.91
CA ASP A 176 -2.86 28.89 -7.15
C ASP A 176 -4.16 28.07 -7.28
N GLU A 177 -4.13 26.77 -6.95
CA GLU A 177 -5.30 25.88 -6.96
C GLU A 177 -5.48 25.11 -5.64
N LYS A 178 -6.68 24.54 -5.44
CA LYS A 178 -6.92 23.67 -4.27
C LYS A 178 -6.04 22.42 -4.36
N PRO A 179 -5.47 21.96 -3.23
CA PRO A 179 -4.58 20.81 -3.23
C PRO A 179 -5.31 19.56 -3.75
N LYS A 180 -4.67 18.87 -4.70
CA LYS A 180 -5.21 17.67 -5.31
C LYS A 180 -5.00 16.48 -4.38
N LYS A 181 -6.11 15.89 -3.93
CA LYS A 181 -6.16 14.74 -3.05
C LYS A 181 -6.37 13.45 -3.86
N ASN A 182 -5.61 12.41 -3.54
CA ASN A 182 -5.75 11.09 -4.12
C ASN A 182 -5.60 10.01 -3.05
N ILE A 183 -6.56 9.08 -2.95
CA ILE A 183 -6.42 7.93 -2.05
C ILE A 183 -5.57 6.88 -2.78
N ILE A 184 -4.46 6.50 -2.16
CA ILE A 184 -3.63 5.41 -2.63
C ILE A 184 -4.08 4.13 -1.94
N PHE A 185 -4.71 3.25 -2.72
CA PHE A 185 -4.99 1.87 -2.33
C PHE A 185 -4.02 0.94 -3.08
N PRO A 186 -3.42 -0.06 -2.41
CA PRO A 186 -2.42 -0.91 -3.06
C PRO A 186 -3.03 -1.78 -4.15
N ARG A 187 -2.25 -2.08 -5.19
CA ARG A 187 -2.55 -3.17 -6.13
C ARG A 187 -2.11 -4.50 -5.53
N TYR A 188 -2.73 -5.61 -5.95
CA TYR A 188 -2.46 -6.94 -5.38
C TYR A 188 -0.97 -7.29 -5.35
N HIS A 189 -0.26 -7.13 -6.47
CA HIS A 189 1.18 -7.46 -6.54
C HIS A 189 2.04 -6.64 -5.56
N GLN A 190 1.60 -5.43 -5.21
CA GLN A 190 2.31 -4.58 -4.24
C GLN A 190 2.09 -5.07 -2.80
N ILE A 191 0.91 -5.62 -2.50
CA ILE A 191 0.62 -6.28 -1.22
C ILE A 191 1.46 -7.56 -1.12
N ASP A 192 1.41 -8.37 -2.18
CA ASP A 192 2.04 -9.68 -2.26
C ASP A 192 3.56 -9.60 -2.06
N VAL A 193 4.23 -8.69 -2.78
CA VAL A 193 5.69 -8.51 -2.65
C VAL A 193 6.09 -8.04 -1.25
N VAL A 194 5.35 -7.09 -0.67
CA VAL A 194 5.67 -6.56 0.66
C VAL A 194 5.44 -7.63 1.73
N ARG A 195 4.32 -8.36 1.70
CA ARG A 195 4.05 -9.45 2.65
C ARG A 195 5.07 -10.56 2.54
N SER A 196 5.41 -10.98 1.33
CA SER A 196 6.38 -12.05 1.07
C SER A 196 7.78 -11.69 1.58
N LEU A 197 8.23 -10.46 1.33
CA LEU A 197 9.52 -9.98 1.82
C LEU A 197 9.55 -9.89 3.35
N LEU A 198 8.52 -9.31 3.97
CA LEU A 198 8.45 -9.20 5.42
C LEU A 198 8.41 -10.57 6.10
N GLN A 199 7.68 -11.53 5.53
CA GLN A 199 7.65 -12.90 6.07
C GLN A 199 9.02 -13.57 5.98
N ASN A 200 9.73 -13.40 4.85
CA ASN A 200 11.08 -13.95 4.71
C ASN A 200 12.06 -13.28 5.68
N VAL A 201 12.03 -11.96 5.79
CA VAL A 201 12.83 -11.17 6.74
C VAL A 201 12.52 -11.57 8.19
N TYR A 202 11.25 -11.82 8.53
CA TYR A 202 10.90 -12.25 9.89
C TYR A 202 11.62 -13.57 10.26
N ASN A 203 11.63 -14.53 9.33
CA ASN A 203 12.25 -15.85 9.51
C ASN A 203 13.78 -15.82 9.42
N ASN A 204 14.33 -14.99 8.53
CA ASN A 204 15.75 -15.05 8.14
C ASN A 204 16.56 -13.81 8.54
N LYS A 205 15.93 -12.80 9.12
CA LYS A 205 16.54 -11.53 9.52
C LYS A 205 17.26 -10.85 8.34
N THR A 206 18.56 -10.58 8.50
CA THR A 206 19.41 -9.85 7.55
C THR A 206 20.16 -10.75 6.56
N LYS A 207 19.86 -12.07 6.51
CA LYS A 207 20.67 -13.06 5.78
C LYS A 207 20.61 -13.00 4.26
N PHE A 208 19.57 -12.39 3.67
CA PHE A 208 19.28 -12.52 2.24
C PHE A 208 19.24 -11.20 1.49
N ASN A 209 19.66 -11.26 0.23
CA ASN A 209 19.48 -10.23 -0.77
C ASN A 209 18.31 -10.58 -1.68
N TYR A 210 17.51 -9.59 -2.05
CA TYR A 210 16.31 -9.79 -2.87
C TYR A 210 16.39 -9.00 -4.17
N LEU A 211 15.98 -9.64 -5.27
CA LEU A 211 15.77 -8.97 -6.56
C LEU A 211 14.28 -8.98 -6.87
N ILE A 212 13.69 -7.78 -6.92
CA ILE A 212 12.27 -7.60 -7.24
C ILE A 212 12.14 -7.01 -8.64
N GLN A 213 11.47 -7.74 -9.53
CA GLN A 213 11.24 -7.33 -10.91
C GLN A 213 9.81 -6.87 -11.10
N HIS A 214 9.66 -5.59 -11.42
CA HIS A 214 8.39 -4.93 -11.64
C HIS A 214 8.38 -4.31 -13.03
N SER A 215 7.26 -4.44 -13.76
CA SER A 215 7.08 -3.73 -15.02
C SER A 215 7.04 -2.21 -14.82
N ALA A 216 7.39 -1.45 -15.86
CA ALA A 216 7.24 0.00 -15.85
C ALA A 216 5.76 0.39 -15.60
N GLY A 217 5.51 1.40 -14.76
CA GLY A 217 4.15 1.82 -14.40
C GLY A 217 3.41 0.92 -13.40
N SER A 218 4.02 -0.16 -12.91
CA SER A 218 3.47 -1.05 -11.88
C SER A 218 3.31 -0.39 -10.49
N GLY A 219 3.83 0.82 -10.31
CA GLY A 219 3.81 1.53 -9.02
C GLY A 219 4.90 1.07 -8.05
N LYS A 220 6.11 0.75 -8.56
CA LYS A 220 7.31 0.40 -7.77
C LYS A 220 7.51 1.32 -6.56
N THR A 221 7.39 2.63 -6.78
CA THR A 221 7.57 3.66 -5.75
C THR A 221 6.73 3.43 -4.50
N ASN A 222 5.46 3.04 -4.64
CA ASN A 222 4.60 2.77 -3.48
C ASN A 222 5.04 1.48 -2.77
N SER A 223 5.49 0.47 -3.52
CA SER A 223 5.98 -0.80 -2.94
C SER A 223 7.23 -0.55 -2.11
N ILE A 224 8.15 0.29 -2.61
CA ILE A 224 9.34 0.75 -1.88
C ILE A 224 8.94 1.51 -0.62
N ALA A 225 7.99 2.45 -0.71
CA ALA A 225 7.53 3.22 0.44
C ALA A 225 6.93 2.30 1.52
N TRP A 226 5.98 1.44 1.17
CA TRP A 226 5.38 0.48 2.12
C TRP A 226 6.43 -0.44 2.72
N LEU A 227 7.31 -1.03 1.90
CA LEU A 227 8.37 -1.90 2.39
C LEU A 227 9.27 -1.17 3.39
N SER A 228 9.67 0.07 3.09
CA SER A 228 10.57 0.85 3.95
C SER A 228 9.98 1.05 5.35
N HIS A 229 8.70 1.44 5.41
CA HIS A 229 7.99 1.62 6.68
C HIS A 229 7.78 0.32 7.44
N ARG A 230 7.51 -0.78 6.73
CA ARG A 230 7.29 -2.08 7.35
C ARG A 230 8.58 -2.70 7.86
N LEU A 231 9.69 -2.60 7.13
CA LEU A 231 11.00 -3.02 7.63
C LEU A 231 11.43 -2.22 8.86
N MET A 232 11.01 -0.96 8.96
CA MET A 232 11.32 -0.16 10.14
C MET A 232 10.49 -0.50 11.39
N SER A 233 9.36 -1.16 11.20
CA SER A 233 8.44 -1.56 12.29
C SER A 233 8.42 -3.06 12.56
N ILE A 234 9.21 -3.84 11.82
CA ILE A 234 9.25 -5.29 11.98
C ILE A 234 10.07 -5.66 13.21
N HIS A 235 9.48 -6.54 14.03
CA HIS A 235 10.11 -7.10 15.21
C HIS A 235 10.32 -8.60 15.04
N ASP A 236 11.31 -9.16 15.72
CA ASP A 236 11.52 -10.60 15.82
C ASP A 236 10.62 -11.26 16.88
N GLU A 237 10.86 -12.54 17.14
CA GLU A 237 10.16 -13.34 18.17
C GLU A 237 10.38 -12.79 19.59
N ASP A 238 11.52 -12.15 19.84
CA ASP A 238 11.86 -11.50 21.10
C ASP A 238 11.28 -10.07 21.22
N ASN A 239 10.49 -9.63 20.23
CA ASN A 239 9.98 -8.26 20.09
C ASN A 239 11.10 -7.19 19.99
N LYS A 240 12.27 -7.53 19.44
CA LYS A 240 13.33 -6.58 19.10
C LYS A 240 13.22 -6.17 17.64
N ASN A 241 13.54 -4.91 17.33
CA ASN A 241 13.58 -4.46 15.94
C ASN A 241 14.61 -5.26 15.16
N ILE A 242 14.24 -5.75 13.97
CA ILE A 242 15.20 -6.46 13.10
C ILE A 242 16.18 -5.49 12.47
N PHE A 243 15.71 -4.30 12.09
CA PHE A 243 16.52 -3.24 11.50
C PHE A 243 16.52 -2.00 12.39
N ASP A 244 17.65 -1.33 12.46
CA ASP A 244 17.81 -0.03 13.13
C ASP A 244 17.59 1.12 12.17
N VAL A 245 17.97 0.93 10.90
CA VAL A 245 17.92 1.95 9.84
C VAL A 245 17.47 1.32 8.53
N VAL A 246 16.59 2.01 7.82
CA VAL A 246 16.22 1.70 6.44
C VAL A 246 16.72 2.79 5.51
N ILE A 247 17.48 2.41 4.48
CA ILE A 247 18.05 3.33 3.50
C ILE A 247 17.45 3.03 2.12
N VAL A 248 16.76 4.02 1.56
CA VAL A 248 16.20 3.98 0.21
C VAL A 248 17.10 4.78 -0.71
N MET A 249 17.65 4.11 -1.73
CA MET A 249 18.56 4.70 -2.70
C MET A 249 17.97 4.63 -4.10
N THR A 250 18.27 5.64 -4.91
CA THR A 250 18.01 5.64 -6.36
C THR A 250 19.28 6.00 -7.11
N ASP A 251 19.50 5.40 -8.29
CA ASP A 251 20.63 5.76 -9.16
C ASP A 251 20.44 7.11 -9.88
N ARG A 252 19.28 7.75 -9.74
CA ARG A 252 19.03 9.08 -10.31
C ARG A 252 19.86 10.16 -9.61
N LYS A 253 20.16 11.26 -10.31
CA LYS A 253 20.89 12.42 -9.76
C LYS A 253 20.16 13.11 -8.60
N VAL A 254 18.83 13.06 -8.61
CA VAL A 254 17.94 13.66 -7.61
C VAL A 254 16.89 12.63 -7.24
N VAL A 255 16.54 12.58 -5.96
CA VAL A 255 15.45 11.73 -5.47
C VAL A 255 14.14 12.24 -6.05
N ASP A 256 13.42 11.37 -6.76
CA ASP A 256 12.14 11.71 -7.37
C ASP A 256 11.15 12.18 -6.32
N LYS A 257 10.47 13.32 -6.59
CA LYS A 257 9.39 13.85 -5.76
C LYS A 257 8.34 12.78 -5.45
N GLN A 258 8.03 11.89 -6.39
CA GLN A 258 7.07 10.81 -6.17
C GLN A 258 7.50 9.85 -5.05
N LEU A 259 8.79 9.49 -5.00
CA LEU A 259 9.33 8.62 -3.94
C LEU A 259 9.33 9.34 -2.59
N ARG A 260 9.69 10.62 -2.59
CA ARG A 260 9.64 11.46 -1.39
C ARG A 260 8.23 11.53 -0.82
N ASP A 261 7.27 11.91 -1.66
CA ASP A 261 5.87 12.08 -1.28
C ASP A 261 5.26 10.74 -0.82
N ALA A 262 5.65 9.62 -1.42
CA ALA A 262 5.18 8.30 -1.01
C ALA A 262 5.73 7.87 0.35
N VAL A 263 7.03 8.10 0.61
CA VAL A 263 7.63 7.76 1.91
C VAL A 263 7.11 8.70 3.01
N LEU A 264 6.89 9.99 2.73
CA LEU A 264 6.36 10.95 3.71
C LEU A 264 4.84 10.82 3.94
N GLY A 265 4.10 10.38 2.92
CA GLY A 265 2.64 10.28 2.98
C GLY A 265 2.12 9.17 3.88
N LEU A 266 2.98 8.24 4.30
CA LEU A 266 2.63 7.18 5.23
C LEU A 266 2.79 7.65 6.69
N PRO A 267 1.77 7.46 7.53
CA PRO A 267 1.81 7.93 8.91
C PRO A 267 2.85 7.15 9.72
N TYR A 268 3.98 7.80 10.00
CA TYR A 268 4.94 7.39 11.01
C TYR A 268 5.21 8.58 11.94
N LYS A 269 5.71 8.34 13.17
CA LYS A 269 5.96 9.41 14.15
C LYS A 269 6.75 10.55 13.51
N ALA A 270 6.26 11.78 13.68
CA ALA A 270 6.90 12.99 13.18
C ALA A 270 8.38 13.03 13.61
N GLY A 271 9.29 13.32 12.66
CA GLY A 271 10.74 13.39 12.91
C GLY A 271 11.54 12.10 12.65
N SER A 272 10.90 10.95 12.37
CA SER A 272 11.61 9.68 12.14
C SER A 272 12.07 9.44 10.70
N ILE A 273 11.68 10.31 9.76
CA ILE A 273 11.97 10.19 8.32
C ILE A 273 12.72 11.44 7.89
N LYS A 274 13.89 11.26 7.26
CA LYS A 274 14.69 12.37 6.73
C LYS A 274 14.93 12.15 5.24
N ILE A 275 14.56 13.16 4.45
CA ILE A 275 14.80 13.18 3.01
C ILE A 275 15.96 14.11 2.71
N MET A 276 16.90 13.59 1.93
CA MET A 276 18.16 14.26 1.64
C MET A 276 18.20 14.73 0.19
N ASP A 277 18.37 16.05 0.00
CA ASP A 277 18.37 16.64 -1.34
C ASP A 277 19.62 17.48 -1.64
N ARG A 278 20.35 18.01 -0.65
CA ARG A 278 21.41 18.99 -0.94
C ARG A 278 22.76 18.77 -0.26
N ASP A 279 22.81 18.24 0.96
CA ASP A 279 24.06 18.25 1.74
C ASP A 279 24.41 16.88 2.32
N SER A 280 25.66 16.45 2.19
CA SER A 280 26.16 15.18 2.72
C SER A 280 26.27 15.19 4.25
N ASP A 281 26.46 16.36 4.86
CA ASP A 281 26.53 16.48 6.32
C ASP A 281 25.17 16.26 6.99
N GLN A 282 24.06 16.50 6.27
CA GLN A 282 22.70 16.20 6.75
C GLN A 282 22.49 14.71 7.03
N LEU A 283 23.28 13.82 6.41
CA LEU A 283 23.15 12.38 6.57
C LEU A 283 23.73 11.89 7.89
N ALA A 284 24.97 12.30 8.18
CA ALA A 284 25.65 11.95 9.41
C ALA A 284 24.83 12.42 10.62
N HIS A 285 24.35 13.67 10.56
CA HIS A 285 23.42 14.20 11.55
C HIS A 285 22.10 13.42 11.59
N GLY A 286 21.52 13.06 10.44
CA GLY A 286 20.27 12.29 10.41
C GLY A 286 20.37 10.93 11.13
N LEU A 287 21.47 10.22 10.92
CA LEU A 287 21.74 8.94 11.58
C LEU A 287 22.03 9.10 13.08
N MET A 288 22.57 10.25 13.49
CA MET A 288 22.77 10.62 14.89
C MET A 288 21.47 11.08 15.59
N ASP A 289 20.58 11.76 14.86
CA ASP A 289 19.32 12.34 15.36
C ASP A 289 18.18 11.30 15.52
N GLY A 290 18.47 10.01 15.41
CA GLY A 290 17.46 8.95 15.51
C GLY A 290 16.54 8.83 14.29
N THR A 291 16.97 9.34 13.12
CA THR A 291 16.26 9.09 11.86
C THR A 291 16.27 7.59 11.56
N LYS A 292 15.09 7.05 11.28
CA LYS A 292 14.85 5.63 11.05
C LYS A 292 14.77 5.27 9.57
N ILE A 293 14.21 6.15 8.74
CA ILE A 293 14.14 5.97 7.28
C ILE A 293 14.87 7.12 6.59
N LEU A 294 15.84 6.75 5.76
CA LEU A 294 16.69 7.66 5.00
C LEU A 294 16.42 7.48 3.51
N VAL A 295 16.19 8.58 2.77
CA VAL A 295 16.03 8.56 1.31
C VAL A 295 17.10 9.43 0.65
N THR A 296 17.91 8.85 -0.24
CA THR A 296 19.04 9.54 -0.90
C THR A 296 19.33 8.98 -2.30
N THR A 297 20.32 9.53 -2.99
CA THR A 297 20.84 8.98 -4.25
C THR A 297 22.11 8.19 -4.00
N ILE A 298 22.40 7.21 -4.88
CA ILE A 298 23.62 6.39 -4.76
C ILE A 298 24.87 7.27 -4.79
N GLN A 299 24.90 8.33 -5.62
CA GLN A 299 26.08 9.18 -5.72
C GLN A 299 26.35 9.96 -4.43
N LYS A 300 25.29 10.50 -3.80
CA LYS A 300 25.39 11.21 -2.52
C LYS A 300 25.78 10.27 -1.39
N PHE A 301 25.30 9.02 -1.46
CA PHE A 301 25.63 8.02 -0.46
C PHE A 301 27.10 7.63 -0.43
N ARG A 302 27.84 7.76 -1.53
CA ARG A 302 29.29 7.47 -1.51
C ARG A 302 30.11 8.49 -0.72
N TYR A 303 29.78 9.78 -0.83
CA TYR A 303 30.53 10.86 -0.15
C TYR A 303 30.46 10.82 1.38
N ILE A 304 29.55 10.01 1.90
CA ILE A 304 29.31 9.85 3.32
C ILE A 304 29.80 8.51 3.84
N LEU A 305 30.06 7.50 3.00
CA LEU A 305 30.52 6.18 3.44
C LEU A 305 31.70 6.29 4.43
N ASP A 306 32.67 7.14 4.08
CA ASP A 306 33.86 7.39 4.90
C ASP A 306 33.55 8.07 6.25
N LYS A 307 32.39 8.72 6.36
CA LYS A 307 31.91 9.43 7.55
C LYS A 307 30.99 8.57 8.44
N ILE A 308 30.47 7.43 7.98
CA ILE A 308 29.46 6.66 8.73
C ILE A 308 30.06 5.49 9.53
N ASN A 309 30.99 5.79 10.43
CA ASN A 309 31.33 4.83 11.51
C ASN A 309 30.12 4.54 12.43
N VAL A 310 29.07 5.38 12.41
CA VAL A 310 27.88 5.33 13.29
C VAL A 310 26.90 4.19 12.96
N ILE A 311 27.02 3.52 11.80
CA ILE A 311 26.13 2.42 11.38
C ILE A 311 26.81 1.06 11.34
N LYS A 312 28.10 0.96 11.70
CA LYS A 312 28.86 -0.30 11.65
C LYS A 312 28.26 -1.38 12.56
N ASP A 313 27.71 -0.98 13.70
CA ASP A 313 27.11 -1.91 14.68
C ASP A 313 25.57 -1.99 14.58
N LYS A 314 24.99 -1.57 13.44
CA LYS A 314 23.53 -1.49 13.25
C LYS A 314 23.06 -2.43 12.16
N ASN A 315 21.89 -3.01 12.33
CA ASN A 315 21.22 -3.75 11.27
C ASN A 315 20.59 -2.76 10.28
N VAL A 316 21.12 -2.72 9.05
CA VAL A 316 20.68 -1.78 8.01
C VAL A 316 19.95 -2.53 6.89
N ALA A 317 18.75 -2.07 6.54
CA ALA A 317 18.07 -2.49 5.32
C ALA A 317 18.35 -1.50 4.19
N ILE A 318 18.81 -1.99 3.05
CA ILE A 318 19.05 -1.16 1.85
C ILE A 318 18.06 -1.53 0.76
N ILE A 319 17.31 -0.54 0.28
CA ILE A 319 16.37 -0.68 -0.85
C ILE A 319 16.87 0.18 -2.00
N ILE A 320 17.04 -0.41 -3.17
CA ILE A 320 17.60 0.26 -4.35
C ILE A 320 16.53 0.29 -5.44
N ASP A 321 16.17 1.48 -5.88
CA ASP A 321 15.37 1.68 -7.08
C ASP A 321 16.27 1.72 -8.33
N GLU A 322 15.88 0.98 -9.37
CA GLU A 322 16.57 0.86 -10.67
C GLU A 322 18.00 0.27 -10.58
N ALA A 323 18.16 -0.91 -9.97
CA ALA A 323 19.44 -1.61 -9.81
C ALA A 323 20.09 -2.16 -11.11
N HIS A 324 19.78 -1.57 -12.28
CA HIS A 324 20.16 -2.07 -13.60
C HIS A 324 21.40 -1.42 -14.23
N SER A 325 21.93 -0.32 -13.68
CA SER A 325 23.11 0.33 -14.28
C SER A 325 24.42 -0.34 -13.83
N SER A 326 25.39 -0.46 -14.73
CA SER A 326 26.77 -0.92 -14.41
C SER A 326 27.43 -0.05 -13.34
N THR A 327 27.03 1.23 -13.28
CA THR A 327 27.40 2.19 -12.25
C THR A 327 26.78 1.83 -10.89
N SER A 328 25.51 1.41 -10.86
CA SER A 328 24.85 0.93 -9.63
C SER A 328 25.60 -0.26 -9.05
N ARG A 329 26.00 -1.26 -9.85
CA ARG A 329 26.68 -2.46 -9.34
C ARG A 329 28.02 -2.14 -8.65
N ARG A 330 28.89 -1.34 -9.28
CA ARG A 330 30.17 -0.90 -8.67
C ARG A 330 29.96 -0.06 -7.41
N ASN A 331 28.96 0.82 -7.44
CA ASN A 331 28.62 1.62 -6.26
C ASN A 331 28.08 0.75 -5.13
N MET A 332 27.32 -0.30 -5.46
CA MET A 332 26.81 -1.25 -4.49
C MET A 332 27.89 -2.13 -3.89
N GLU A 333 28.89 -2.53 -4.65
CA GLU A 333 30.08 -3.21 -4.11
C GLU A 333 30.81 -2.32 -3.11
N ALA A 334 31.00 -1.02 -3.42
CA ALA A 334 31.61 -0.07 -2.50
C ALA A 334 30.78 0.15 -1.23
N VAL A 335 29.45 0.25 -1.36
CA VAL A 335 28.53 0.37 -0.22
C VAL A 335 28.54 -0.89 0.64
N THR A 336 28.46 -2.06 0.01
CA THR A 336 28.48 -3.35 0.72
C THR A 336 29.80 -3.51 1.45
N LYS A 337 30.93 -3.23 0.78
CA LYS A 337 32.26 -3.31 1.38
C LYS A 337 32.44 -2.35 2.56
N ALA A 338 31.87 -1.14 2.49
CA ALA A 338 31.94 -0.18 3.59
C ALA A 338 31.05 -0.54 4.78
N LEU A 339 30.03 -1.38 4.59
CA LEU A 339 29.07 -1.80 5.61
C LEU A 339 29.29 -3.22 6.12
N SER A 340 29.94 -4.08 5.35
CA SER A 340 30.49 -5.33 5.84
C SER A 340 31.66 -4.98 6.74
N THR A 341 31.59 -5.38 8.00
CA THR A 341 32.76 -5.43 8.88
C THR A 341 33.89 -6.15 8.13
N ASP A 342 35.04 -5.49 8.01
CA ASP A 342 36.28 -6.15 7.62
C ASP A 342 36.48 -7.32 8.60
N GLU A 343 36.28 -8.55 8.13
CA GLU A 343 36.99 -9.72 8.66
C GLU A 343 38.33 -9.83 7.93
#